data_AF-A0A957HG74-F1
#
_entry.id   AF-A0A957HG74-F1
#
_cell.length_a   1.000
_cell.length_b   1.000
_cell.length_c   1.000
_cell.angle_alpha   90.00
_cell.angle_beta   90.00
_cell.angle_gamma   90.00
#
_symmetry.space_group_name_H-M   'P 1'
#
loop_
_entity.id
_entity.type
_entity.pdbx_description
1 polymer ?
#
loop_
_entity_poly.entity_id
_entity_poly.type
_entity_poly.pdbx_seq_one_letter_code
_entity_poly.pdbx_strand_id
1 'polypeptide(L)'
;WSVAPADVSEPVTLNLWDFGGQGVYQATHQFFFTNRSLYLVVINARTGEQESRLRYWLKLVASLSDNAPVIVVVNKQDEHRLALNERELKHKYPNLLRIIPTSCKTGEGIPQLRQTIADALMEMPHLNDQFLVSWFVLKDQLERMDANYITYEQYADYCRQAGIDNTADQRSWVQVLHHLGVILNYRDDRFRYLEGTHVLKPEWVTDGVYRILSDPDGQIAANNGILTTAMLDRILDPEVYPHHQQYFIVEMMRKFELSFRILHQDQYLIPDLLPKEQPPEAAAFETAAKLRFEIHYTDFLPDSVLSRFMVGMMAMLDRRASWRSGAVLQFDGNRALVSADADAQKLFIAISGIETTRRSLLNSIRMQLQAIHSTFPNLLLTE
;
A
#
# COMPACT_ATOMS: atom_id res chain seq x y z
N TRP A 1 5.97 -3.22 -22.71
CA TRP A 1 6.31 -2.20 -23.74
C TRP A 1 7.82 -2.22 -23.92
N SER A 2 8.35 -2.08 -25.15
CA SER A 2 9.80 -2.10 -25.38
C SER A 2 10.32 -0.72 -25.75
N VAL A 3 11.44 -0.33 -25.14
CA VAL A 3 12.17 0.90 -25.43
C VAL A 3 13.51 0.52 -26.02
N ALA A 4 13.90 1.14 -27.13
CA ALA A 4 15.24 1.03 -27.69
C ALA A 4 15.95 2.37 -27.47
N PRO A 5 16.67 2.55 -26.35
CA PRO A 5 17.52 3.72 -26.17
C PRO A 5 18.60 3.73 -27.27
N ALA A 6 19.03 4.92 -27.69
CA ALA A 6 19.98 5.07 -28.80
C ALA A 6 21.31 4.34 -28.60
N ASP A 7 21.69 4.07 -27.33
CA ASP A 7 22.98 3.52 -26.93
C ASP A 7 22.94 2.08 -26.40
N VAL A 8 21.81 1.37 -26.51
CA VAL A 8 21.69 -0.04 -26.08
C VAL A 8 21.46 -0.94 -27.29
N SER A 9 22.26 -2.00 -27.42
CA SER A 9 22.19 -2.91 -28.58
C SER A 9 20.91 -3.76 -28.63
N GLU A 10 20.23 -3.91 -27.48
CA GLU A 10 19.01 -4.71 -27.33
C GLU A 10 17.87 -3.86 -26.73
N PRO A 11 16.62 -4.08 -27.17
CA PRO A 11 15.47 -3.35 -26.64
C PRO A 11 15.18 -3.73 -25.19
N VAL A 12 15.05 -2.73 -24.33
CA VAL A 12 14.64 -2.89 -22.93
C VAL A 12 13.16 -3.21 -22.87
N THR A 13 12.78 -4.33 -22.25
CA THR A 13 11.38 -4.70 -22.04
C THR A 13 10.89 -4.20 -20.68
N LEU A 14 9.75 -3.51 -20.70
CA LEU A 14 9.13 -2.91 -19.53
C LEU A 14 7.83 -3.62 -19.18
N ASN A 15 7.72 -3.98 -17.90
CA ASN A 15 6.47 -4.41 -17.25
C ASN A 15 5.70 -3.16 -16.83
N LEU A 16 4.52 -2.97 -17.42
CA LEU A 16 3.65 -1.84 -17.14
C LEU A 16 2.57 -2.30 -16.18
N TRP A 17 2.50 -1.66 -15.03
CA TRP A 17 1.47 -1.88 -14.02
C TRP A 17 0.60 -0.63 -13.92
N ASP A 18 -0.71 -0.80 -14.09
CA ASP A 18 -1.68 0.28 -13.87
C ASP A 18 -2.31 0.12 -12.50
N PHE A 19 -2.13 1.16 -11.71
CA PHE A 19 -2.56 1.26 -10.32
C PHE A 19 -3.65 2.35 -10.17
N GLY A 20 -4.30 2.77 -11.26
CA GLY A 20 -5.30 3.84 -11.24
C GLY A 20 -6.75 3.39 -11.01
N GLY A 21 -7.42 3.97 -10.01
CA GLY A 21 -8.85 4.32 -10.12
C GLY A 21 -9.92 3.40 -9.52
N GLN A 22 -9.57 2.24 -8.96
CA GLN A 22 -10.53 1.43 -8.18
C GLN A 22 -10.06 1.38 -6.73
N GLY A 23 -10.85 1.96 -5.81
CA GLY A 23 -10.46 2.22 -4.42
C GLY A 23 -9.98 1.00 -3.61
N VAL A 24 -10.25 -0.22 -4.09
CA VAL A 24 -9.77 -1.48 -3.49
C VAL A 24 -8.32 -1.81 -3.90
N TYR A 25 -7.88 -1.42 -5.10
CA TYR A 25 -6.51 -1.68 -5.58
C TYR A 25 -5.47 -0.77 -4.93
N GLN A 26 -5.87 0.40 -4.40
CA GLN A 26 -4.95 1.34 -3.74
C GLN A 26 -4.14 0.69 -2.62
N ALA A 27 -4.81 -0.17 -1.86
CA ALA A 27 -4.24 -1.01 -0.83
C ALA A 27 -3.19 -2.00 -1.38
N THR A 28 -3.46 -2.62 -2.53
CA THR A 28 -2.56 -3.60 -3.16
C THR A 28 -1.35 -2.98 -3.87
N HIS A 29 -1.33 -1.67 -4.12
CA HIS A 29 -0.18 -1.04 -4.77
C HIS A 29 1.10 -1.21 -3.96
N GLN A 30 0.99 -1.26 -2.63
CA GLN A 30 2.10 -1.46 -1.72
C GLN A 30 2.90 -2.75 -2.02
N PHE A 31 2.26 -3.79 -2.58
CA PHE A 31 2.92 -5.05 -2.95
C PHE A 31 4.00 -4.88 -4.04
N PHE A 32 3.88 -3.84 -4.86
CA PHE A 32 4.69 -3.63 -6.06
C PHE A 32 5.61 -2.41 -5.98
N PHE A 33 5.60 -1.68 -4.87
CA PHE A 33 6.57 -0.60 -4.69
C PHE A 33 7.96 -1.19 -4.43
N THR A 34 8.87 -0.93 -5.36
CA THR A 34 10.29 -1.30 -5.26
C THR A 34 11.17 -0.15 -5.72
N ASN A 35 12.44 -0.16 -5.29
CA ASN A 35 13.44 0.82 -5.68
C ASN A 35 14.00 0.61 -7.11
N ARG A 36 13.67 -0.51 -7.75
CA ARG A 36 14.07 -0.85 -9.13
C ARG A 36 12.97 -0.52 -10.15
N SER A 37 12.16 0.51 -9.88
CA SER A 37 11.02 0.88 -10.70
C SER A 37 11.03 2.37 -11.04
N LEU A 38 10.43 2.72 -12.18
CA LEU A 38 10.13 4.10 -12.55
C LEU A 38 8.63 4.32 -12.38
N TYR A 39 8.25 5.35 -11.61
CA TYR A 39 6.85 5.64 -11.33
C TYR A 39 6.32 6.76 -12.22
N LEU A 40 5.10 6.58 -12.72
CA LEU A 40 4.36 7.63 -13.43
C LEU A 40 3.16 8.05 -12.58
N VAL A 41 3.17 9.28 -12.08
CA VAL A 41 2.00 9.86 -11.39
C VAL A 41 1.19 10.64 -12.41
N VAL A 42 0.09 10.04 -12.87
CA VAL A 42 -0.78 10.64 -13.89
C VAL A 42 -1.90 11.42 -13.20
N ILE A 43 -1.95 12.74 -13.42
CA ILE A 43 -3.02 13.60 -12.93
C ILE A 43 -3.85 14.16 -14.08
N ASN A 44 -5.12 14.46 -13.81
CA ASN A 44 -6.02 15.08 -14.78
C ASN A 44 -5.94 16.60 -14.65
N ALA A 45 -5.63 17.30 -15.74
CA ALA A 45 -5.50 18.77 -15.72
C ALA A 45 -6.81 19.50 -15.36
N ARG A 46 -7.97 18.85 -15.53
CA ARG A 46 -9.29 19.42 -15.17
C ARG A 46 -9.51 19.47 -13.66
N THR A 47 -8.91 18.54 -12.93
CA THR A 47 -9.00 18.46 -11.48
C THR A 47 -7.84 19.27 -10.92
N GLY A 48 -8.09 20.16 -9.97
CA GLY A 48 -7.02 20.96 -9.36
C GLY A 48 -5.94 20.08 -8.72
N GLU A 49 -4.81 20.68 -8.33
CA GLU A 49 -3.70 19.96 -7.68
C GLU A 49 -4.14 19.18 -6.42
N GLN A 50 -5.02 19.78 -5.62
CA GLN A 50 -5.55 19.20 -4.38
C GLN A 50 -6.45 17.98 -4.66
N GLU A 51 -7.39 18.13 -5.58
CA GLU A 51 -8.32 17.06 -5.96
C GLU A 51 -7.59 15.89 -6.63
N SER A 52 -6.48 16.17 -7.32
CA SER A 52 -5.63 15.15 -7.94
C SER A 52 -4.77 14.38 -6.92
N ARG A 53 -4.77 14.77 -5.64
CA ARG A 53 -3.92 14.18 -4.57
C ARG A 53 -2.45 14.05 -4.97
N LEU A 54 -1.92 14.97 -5.81
CA LEU A 54 -0.57 14.86 -6.39
C LEU A 54 0.51 14.67 -5.31
N ARG A 55 0.47 15.53 -4.27
CA ARG A 55 1.45 15.50 -3.17
C ARG A 55 1.38 14.19 -2.38
N TYR A 56 0.20 13.62 -2.20
CA TYR A 56 0.02 12.32 -1.55
C TYR A 56 0.72 11.21 -2.35
N TRP A 57 0.51 11.16 -3.67
CA TRP A 57 1.14 10.15 -4.52
C TRP A 57 2.66 10.28 -4.57
N LEU A 58 3.20 11.50 -4.69
CA LEU A 58 4.65 11.73 -4.66
C LEU A 58 5.28 11.27 -3.34
N LYS A 59 4.60 11.52 -2.21
CA LYS A 59 5.04 11.04 -0.90
C LYS A 59 4.97 9.52 -0.79
N LEU A 60 3.89 8.91 -1.29
CA LEU A 60 3.71 7.46 -1.27
C LEU A 60 4.82 6.77 -2.08
N VAL A 61 5.15 7.28 -3.26
CA VAL A 61 6.28 6.80 -4.05
C VAL A 61 7.57 6.96 -3.24
N ALA A 62 7.87 8.16 -2.75
CA ALA A 62 9.11 8.42 -2.01
C ALA A 62 9.29 7.50 -0.78
N SER A 63 8.20 7.25 -0.04
CA SER A 63 8.24 6.45 1.19
C SER A 63 8.29 4.95 0.95
N LEU A 64 7.53 4.43 -0.02
CA LEU A 64 7.41 2.98 -0.24
C LEU A 64 8.45 2.41 -1.20
N SER A 65 9.07 3.24 -2.04
CA SER A 65 10.03 2.80 -3.07
C SER A 65 11.48 3.20 -2.80
N ASP A 66 11.78 3.69 -1.60
CA ASP A 66 13.11 4.20 -1.24
C ASP A 66 13.60 5.28 -2.23
N ASN A 67 12.75 6.29 -2.46
CA ASN A 67 13.00 7.40 -3.39
C ASN A 67 13.26 6.99 -4.85
N ALA A 68 12.60 5.96 -5.36
CA ALA A 68 12.66 5.62 -6.77
C ALA A 68 12.25 6.80 -7.67
N PRO A 69 12.79 6.88 -8.90
CA PRO A 69 12.51 7.99 -9.80
C PRO A 69 11.02 8.09 -10.14
N VAL A 70 10.50 9.32 -10.19
CA VAL A 70 9.11 9.60 -10.54
C VAL A 70 8.98 10.68 -11.62
N ILE A 71 8.07 10.47 -12.56
CA ILE A 71 7.65 11.44 -13.57
C ILE A 71 6.18 11.78 -13.32
N VAL A 72 5.86 13.07 -13.25
CA VAL A 72 4.45 13.51 -13.17
C VAL A 72 3.95 13.75 -14.59
N VAL A 73 2.82 13.15 -14.92
CA VAL A 73 2.16 13.28 -16.22
C VAL A 73 0.87 14.05 -16.03
N VAL A 74 0.78 15.25 -16.57
CA VAL A 74 -0.43 16.08 -16.47
C VAL A 74 -1.25 15.89 -17.75
N ASN A 75 -2.21 14.97 -17.73
CA ASN A 75 -3.02 14.60 -18.89
C ASN A 75 -4.22 15.54 -19.07
N LYS A 76 -4.85 15.53 -20.25
CA LYS A 76 -6.00 16.37 -20.64
C LYS A 76 -5.68 17.87 -20.74
N GLN A 77 -4.45 18.20 -21.12
CA GLN A 77 -4.01 19.58 -21.34
C GLN A 77 -4.73 20.28 -22.50
N ASP A 78 -5.35 19.50 -23.41
CA ASP A 78 -6.22 19.99 -24.46
C ASP A 78 -7.55 20.56 -23.93
N GLU A 79 -7.99 20.12 -22.75
CA GLU A 79 -9.22 20.60 -22.11
C GLU A 79 -8.95 21.73 -21.10
N HIS A 80 -7.89 21.62 -20.31
CA HIS A 80 -7.49 22.65 -19.34
C HIS A 80 -5.98 22.70 -19.18
N ARG A 81 -5.41 23.91 -19.17
CA ARG A 81 -3.97 24.09 -18.93
C ARG A 81 -3.68 24.21 -17.45
N LEU A 82 -3.22 23.11 -16.85
CA LEU A 82 -2.72 23.09 -15.48
C LEU A 82 -1.20 23.29 -15.46
N ALA A 83 -0.75 24.37 -14.83
CA ALA A 83 0.66 24.64 -14.58
C ALA A 83 1.00 24.36 -13.12
N LEU A 84 1.90 23.41 -12.88
CA LEU A 84 2.38 23.06 -11.54
C LEU A 84 3.64 23.86 -11.21
N ASN A 85 3.85 24.16 -9.93
CA ASN A 85 5.10 24.77 -9.46
C ASN A 85 6.22 23.74 -9.40
N GLU A 86 6.85 23.48 -10.56
CA GLU A 86 7.91 22.47 -10.69
C GLU A 86 9.09 22.71 -9.75
N ARG A 87 9.47 23.98 -9.50
CA ARG A 87 10.58 24.32 -8.60
C ARG A 87 10.30 23.91 -7.17
N GLU A 88 9.11 24.20 -6.67
CA GLU A 88 8.70 23.78 -5.32
C GLU A 88 8.61 22.26 -5.21
N LEU A 89 7.99 21.61 -6.20
CA LEU A 89 7.82 20.16 -6.18
C LEU A 89 9.17 19.44 -6.23
N LYS A 90 10.12 19.86 -7.08
CA LYS A 90 11.48 19.28 -7.13
C LYS A 90 12.27 19.51 -5.85
N HIS A 91 12.09 20.66 -5.20
CA HIS A 91 12.73 20.92 -3.90
C HIS A 91 12.19 19.98 -2.81
N LYS A 92 10.87 19.72 -2.79
CA LYS A 92 10.23 18.84 -1.80
C LYS A 92 10.41 17.35 -2.12
N TYR A 93 10.50 16.99 -3.39
CA TYR A 93 10.60 15.62 -3.88
C TYR A 93 11.80 15.50 -4.82
N PRO A 94 13.02 15.28 -4.29
CA PRO A 94 14.24 15.22 -5.10
C PRO A 94 14.24 14.10 -6.15
N ASN A 95 13.47 13.03 -5.94
CA ASN A 95 13.28 11.93 -6.87
C ASN A 95 12.31 12.27 -8.04
N LEU A 96 11.67 13.45 -8.03
CA LEU A 96 10.87 13.94 -9.14
C LEU A 96 11.77 14.40 -10.29
N LEU A 97 11.84 13.59 -11.34
CA LEU A 97 12.65 13.86 -12.51
C LEU A 97 12.07 15.05 -13.31
N ARG A 98 10.83 14.91 -13.75
CA ARG A 98 10.18 15.80 -14.73
C ARG A 98 8.66 15.86 -14.51
N ILE A 99 8.07 16.99 -14.90
CA ILE A 99 6.62 17.16 -15.06
C ILE A 99 6.34 17.32 -16.56
N ILE A 100 5.48 16.47 -17.11
CA ILE A 100 5.20 16.44 -18.56
C ILE A 100 3.71 16.68 -18.80
N PRO A 101 3.34 17.81 -19.43
CA PRO A 101 1.98 18.04 -19.90
C PRO A 101 1.70 17.13 -21.10
N THR A 102 0.55 16.46 -21.10
CA THR A 102 0.14 15.55 -22.16
C THR A 102 -1.34 15.69 -22.50
N SER A 103 -1.69 15.26 -23.71
CA SER A 103 -3.06 14.98 -24.09
C SER A 103 -3.12 13.66 -24.83
N CYS A 104 -3.82 12.68 -24.26
CA CYS A 104 -4.11 11.43 -24.98
C CYS A 104 -5.01 11.66 -26.21
N LYS A 105 -5.77 12.76 -26.26
CA LYS A 105 -6.68 13.07 -27.36
C LYS A 105 -5.93 13.60 -28.58
N THR A 106 -5.01 14.54 -28.38
CA THR A 106 -4.24 15.15 -29.48
C THR A 106 -2.91 14.45 -29.73
N GLY A 107 -2.43 13.66 -28.77
CA GLY A 107 -1.10 13.05 -28.78
C GLY A 107 0.02 14.01 -28.32
N GLU A 108 -0.32 15.25 -27.96
CA GLU A 108 0.65 16.23 -27.46
C GLU A 108 1.37 15.72 -26.21
N GLY A 109 2.69 15.94 -26.13
CA GLY A 109 3.53 15.53 -25.00
C GLY A 109 3.83 14.04 -24.91
N ILE A 110 3.11 13.16 -25.61
CA ILE A 110 3.34 11.70 -25.58
C ILE A 110 4.73 11.32 -26.12
N PRO A 111 5.24 11.90 -27.22
CA PRO A 111 6.62 11.63 -27.67
C PRO A 111 7.67 12.05 -26.63
N GLN A 112 7.47 13.21 -26.00
CA GLN A 112 8.36 13.71 -24.95
C GLN A 112 8.31 12.82 -23.69
N LEU A 113 7.14 12.32 -23.32
CA LEU A 113 6.98 11.36 -22.22
C LEU A 113 7.75 10.07 -22.51
N ARG A 114 7.60 9.51 -23.71
CA ARG A 114 8.34 8.30 -24.12
C ARG A 114 9.85 8.51 -24.05
N GLN A 115 10.34 9.65 -24.55
CA GLN A 115 11.77 9.97 -24.47
C GLN A 115 12.23 10.11 -23.02
N THR A 116 11.45 10.81 -22.18
CA THR A 116 11.83 11.01 -20.77
C THR A 116 11.85 9.69 -20.00
N ILE A 117 10.93 8.76 -20.31
CA ILE A 117 10.98 7.41 -19.74
C ILE A 117 12.25 6.68 -20.20
N ALA A 118 12.60 6.76 -21.49
CA ALA A 118 13.83 6.16 -22.01
C ALA A 118 15.08 6.71 -21.31
N ASP A 119 15.19 8.03 -21.19
CA ASP A 119 16.30 8.71 -20.53
C ASP A 119 16.40 8.29 -19.05
N ALA A 120 15.28 8.29 -18.33
CA ALA A 120 15.22 7.90 -16.92
C ALA A 120 15.67 6.44 -16.71
N LEU A 121 15.28 5.53 -17.60
CA LEU A 121 15.69 4.12 -17.53
C LEU A 121 17.20 3.96 -17.73
N MET A 122 17.82 4.76 -18.60
CA MET A 122 19.27 4.73 -18.83
C MET A 122 20.08 5.19 -17.63
N GLU A 123 19.51 6.08 -16.81
CA GLU A 123 20.15 6.55 -15.57
C GLU A 123 19.99 5.55 -14.40
N MET A 124 19.14 4.52 -14.54
CA MET A 124 18.95 3.53 -13.49
C MET A 124 20.16 2.58 -13.39
N PRO A 125 20.84 2.50 -12.23
CA PRO A 125 22.06 1.70 -12.08
C PRO A 125 21.87 0.22 -12.43
N HIS A 126 20.70 -0.31 -12.12
CA HIS A 126 20.37 -1.73 -12.26
C HIS A 126 20.13 -2.19 -13.70
N LEU A 127 19.96 -1.27 -14.65
CA LEU A 127 19.78 -1.64 -16.07
C LEU A 127 21.02 -2.33 -16.63
N ASN A 128 22.20 -2.00 -16.10
CA ASN A 128 23.48 -2.56 -16.53
C ASN A 128 23.95 -3.74 -15.66
N ASP A 129 23.12 -4.23 -14.73
CA ASP A 129 23.42 -5.42 -13.94
C ASP A 129 23.61 -6.62 -14.90
N GLN A 130 24.80 -7.21 -14.91
CA GLN A 130 25.12 -8.33 -15.80
C GLN A 130 24.72 -9.66 -15.17
N PHE A 131 23.93 -10.44 -15.91
CA PHE A 131 23.52 -11.79 -15.54
C PHE A 131 23.91 -12.79 -16.63
N LEU A 132 24.06 -14.06 -16.26
CA LEU A 132 24.26 -15.13 -17.23
C LEU A 132 22.98 -15.32 -18.07
N VAL A 133 23.14 -15.61 -19.37
CA VAL A 133 22.01 -15.84 -20.28
C VAL A 133 21.06 -16.92 -19.77
N SER A 134 21.58 -17.95 -19.09
CA SER A 134 20.77 -19.03 -18.52
C SER A 134 19.80 -18.55 -17.43
N TRP A 135 20.08 -17.43 -16.76
CA TRP A 135 19.20 -16.87 -15.74
C TRP A 135 17.95 -16.25 -16.36
N PHE A 136 18.07 -15.69 -17.57
CA PHE A 136 16.92 -15.19 -18.33
C PHE A 136 16.00 -16.32 -18.80
N VAL A 137 16.55 -17.49 -19.13
CA VAL A 137 15.74 -18.68 -19.43
C VAL A 137 14.88 -19.07 -18.24
N LEU A 138 15.44 -19.05 -17.03
CA LEU A 138 14.69 -19.31 -15.80
C LEU A 138 13.61 -18.24 -15.54
N LYS A 139 13.92 -16.97 -15.76
CA LYS A 139 12.93 -15.88 -15.65
C LYS A 139 11.74 -16.18 -16.58
N ASP A 140 12.03 -16.46 -17.84
CA ASP A 140 11.04 -16.77 -18.88
C ASP A 140 10.20 -18.03 -18.56
N GLN A 141 10.80 -19.00 -17.89
CA GLN A 141 10.11 -20.20 -17.39
C GLN A 141 9.16 -19.85 -16.24
N LEU A 142 9.58 -19.01 -15.29
CA LEU A 142 8.77 -18.59 -14.16
C LEU A 142 7.61 -17.67 -14.58
N GLU A 143 7.80 -16.79 -15.56
CA GLU A 143 6.72 -15.97 -16.14
C GLU A 143 5.63 -16.82 -16.81
N ARG A 144 6.01 -17.97 -17.38
CA ARG A 144 5.11 -18.90 -18.09
C ARG A 144 4.66 -20.07 -17.23
N MET A 145 5.01 -20.12 -15.95
CA MET A 145 4.63 -21.24 -15.10
C MET A 145 3.10 -21.26 -14.98
N ASP A 146 2.47 -22.44 -15.01
CA ASP A 146 1.01 -22.53 -14.83
C ASP A 146 0.62 -22.40 -13.35
N ALA A 147 1.45 -22.95 -12.45
CA ALA A 147 1.21 -22.94 -11.01
C ALA A 147 1.15 -21.51 -10.42
N ASN A 148 0.22 -21.27 -9.51
CA ASN A 148 0.09 -19.98 -8.82
C ASN A 148 1.21 -19.72 -7.80
N TYR A 149 1.81 -20.79 -7.30
CA TYR A 149 2.90 -20.73 -6.34
C TYR A 149 3.76 -21.98 -6.40
N ILE A 150 5.00 -21.85 -5.97
CA ILE A 150 5.95 -22.96 -5.80
C ILE A 150 6.71 -22.82 -4.47
N THR A 151 7.19 -23.97 -3.98
CA THR A 151 8.08 -24.04 -2.84
C THR A 151 9.46 -23.45 -3.18
N TYR A 152 10.24 -23.07 -2.17
CA TYR A 152 11.61 -22.63 -2.40
C TYR A 152 12.49 -23.77 -2.95
N GLU A 153 12.19 -25.02 -2.57
CA GLU A 153 12.92 -26.20 -3.07
C GLU A 153 12.69 -26.41 -4.56
N GLN A 154 11.44 -26.32 -5.03
CA GLN A 154 11.12 -26.35 -6.46
C GLN A 154 11.78 -25.20 -7.22
N TYR A 155 11.81 -23.99 -6.64
CA TYR A 155 12.55 -22.87 -7.22
C TYR A 155 14.05 -23.20 -7.33
N ALA A 156 14.65 -23.76 -6.28
CA ALA A 156 16.06 -24.15 -6.28
C ALA A 156 16.35 -25.27 -7.31
N ASP A 157 15.41 -26.17 -7.55
CA ASP A 157 15.50 -27.16 -8.63
C ASP A 157 15.51 -26.51 -10.01
N TYR A 158 14.63 -25.54 -10.27
CA TYR A 158 14.63 -24.79 -11.52
C TYR A 158 15.93 -24.00 -11.70
N CYS A 159 16.45 -23.42 -10.63
CA CYS A 159 17.77 -22.80 -10.62
C CYS A 159 18.87 -23.78 -11.03
N ARG A 160 18.94 -24.96 -10.42
CA ARG A 160 19.93 -26.00 -10.79
C ARG A 160 19.81 -26.44 -12.25
N GLN A 161 18.59 -26.62 -12.74
CA GLN A 161 18.33 -26.96 -14.16
C GLN A 161 18.81 -25.86 -15.11
N ALA A 162 18.75 -24.60 -14.69
CA ALA A 162 19.27 -23.45 -15.42
C ALA A 162 20.78 -23.16 -15.18
N GLY A 163 21.49 -24.05 -14.46
CA GLY A 163 22.92 -23.91 -14.16
C GLY A 163 23.25 -22.89 -13.07
N ILE A 164 22.29 -22.58 -12.18
CA ILE A 164 22.47 -21.71 -11.01
C ILE A 164 22.60 -22.59 -9.75
N ASP A 165 23.77 -23.23 -9.58
CA ASP A 165 23.98 -24.20 -8.50
C ASP A 165 24.26 -23.56 -7.14
N ASN A 166 24.87 -22.38 -7.15
CA ASN A 166 25.25 -21.67 -5.93
C ASN A 166 24.03 -21.11 -5.21
N THR A 167 23.85 -21.48 -3.95
CA THR A 167 22.72 -21.03 -3.12
C THR A 167 22.70 -19.51 -2.88
N ALA A 168 23.85 -18.84 -2.85
CA ALA A 168 23.90 -17.38 -2.75
C ALA A 168 23.35 -16.72 -4.02
N ASP A 169 23.65 -17.29 -5.18
CA ASP A 169 23.18 -16.81 -6.47
C ASP A 169 21.68 -17.05 -6.65
N GLN A 170 21.19 -18.24 -6.28
CA GLN A 170 19.75 -18.53 -6.19
C GLN A 170 19.02 -17.53 -5.29
N ARG A 171 19.65 -17.19 -4.15
CA ARG A 171 19.08 -16.23 -3.22
C ARG A 171 19.08 -14.81 -3.77
N SER A 172 20.12 -14.41 -4.49
CA SER A 172 20.19 -13.11 -5.13
C SER A 172 19.14 -13.01 -6.26
N TRP A 173 19.04 -14.06 -7.08
CA TRP A 173 18.19 -14.06 -8.25
C TRP A 173 16.70 -13.96 -7.93
N VAL A 174 16.20 -14.70 -6.95
CA VAL A 174 14.79 -14.59 -6.55
C VAL A 174 14.42 -13.19 -6.04
N GLN A 175 15.38 -12.46 -5.46
CA GLN A 175 15.16 -11.08 -5.03
C GLN A 175 15.14 -10.13 -6.23
N VAL A 176 15.98 -10.37 -7.24
CA VAL A 176 15.90 -9.63 -8.51
C VAL A 176 14.55 -9.89 -9.18
N LEU A 177 14.13 -11.14 -9.31
CA LEU A 177 12.82 -11.50 -9.88
C LEU A 177 11.65 -10.89 -9.09
N HIS A 178 11.79 -10.81 -7.77
CA HIS A 178 10.83 -10.11 -6.91
C HIS A 178 10.73 -8.62 -7.24
N HIS A 179 11.87 -7.95 -7.33
CA HIS A 179 11.91 -6.52 -7.65
C HIS A 179 11.43 -6.21 -9.08
N LEU A 180 11.63 -7.14 -10.02
CA LEU A 180 11.10 -7.04 -11.39
C LEU A 180 9.59 -7.29 -11.48
N GLY A 181 8.95 -7.75 -10.39
CA GLY A 181 7.54 -8.12 -10.36
C GLY A 181 7.24 -9.38 -11.17
N VAL A 182 8.24 -10.22 -11.46
CA VAL A 182 8.03 -11.49 -12.17
C VAL A 182 7.40 -12.53 -11.25
N ILE A 183 7.83 -12.53 -9.99
CA ILE A 183 7.31 -13.37 -8.91
C ILE A 183 7.29 -12.54 -7.62
N LEU A 184 6.61 -13.01 -6.60
CA LEU A 184 6.71 -12.46 -5.24
C LEU A 184 7.47 -13.43 -4.34
N ASN A 185 8.46 -12.92 -3.59
CA ASN A 185 9.22 -13.69 -2.60
C ASN A 185 9.44 -12.87 -1.33
N TYR A 186 8.55 -13.03 -0.34
CA TYR A 186 8.65 -12.37 0.95
C TYR A 186 9.45 -13.23 1.94
N ARG A 187 10.66 -12.79 2.28
CA ARG A 187 11.58 -13.50 3.20
C ARG A 187 11.46 -13.06 4.66
N ASP A 188 10.37 -12.40 5.02
CA ASP A 188 10.14 -11.94 6.39
C ASP A 188 10.14 -13.14 7.33
N ASP A 189 10.78 -13.05 8.50
CA ASP A 189 10.71 -14.10 9.52
C ASP A 189 9.25 -14.38 9.93
N ARG A 190 8.36 -13.39 9.74
CA ARG A 190 6.90 -13.52 9.88
C ARG A 190 6.23 -14.41 8.83
N PHE A 191 6.91 -14.89 7.79
CA PHE A 191 6.37 -15.85 6.82
C PHE A 191 7.12 -17.18 6.86
N ARG A 192 8.09 -17.33 7.76
CA ARG A 192 8.91 -18.53 7.86
C ARG A 192 8.11 -19.80 8.22
N TYR A 193 6.95 -19.62 8.85
CA TYR A 193 5.99 -20.68 9.18
C TYR A 193 5.02 -21.01 8.03
N LEU A 194 5.02 -20.24 6.93
CA LEU A 194 4.29 -20.58 5.71
C LEU A 194 5.13 -21.60 4.93
N GLU A 195 5.32 -22.76 5.56
CA GLU A 195 6.03 -23.90 4.96
C GLU A 195 5.43 -24.20 3.59
N GLY A 196 6.28 -24.21 2.57
CA GLY A 196 5.90 -24.61 1.21
C GLY A 196 5.53 -23.51 0.22
N THR A 197 5.52 -22.22 0.60
CA THR A 197 5.14 -21.15 -0.35
C THR A 197 6.08 -19.97 -0.27
N HIS A 198 7.05 -19.92 -1.19
CA HIS A 198 8.07 -18.89 -1.17
C HIS A 198 8.11 -18.09 -2.47
N VAL A 199 7.64 -18.64 -3.58
CA VAL A 199 7.64 -17.97 -4.87
C VAL A 199 6.22 -18.01 -5.42
N LEU A 200 5.60 -16.84 -5.58
CA LEU A 200 4.19 -16.71 -5.95
C LEU A 200 4.03 -15.90 -7.22
N LYS A 201 2.97 -16.18 -7.99
CA LYS A 201 2.51 -15.29 -9.06
C LYS A 201 1.93 -14.01 -8.46
N PRO A 202 2.38 -12.83 -8.89
CA PRO A 202 1.84 -11.57 -8.37
C PRO A 202 0.33 -11.43 -8.59
N GLU A 203 -0.17 -11.82 -9.77
CA GLU A 203 -1.59 -11.70 -10.14
C GLU A 203 -2.50 -12.49 -9.20
N TRP A 204 -2.08 -13.71 -8.84
CA TRP A 204 -2.84 -14.56 -7.92
C TRP A 204 -2.89 -13.96 -6.50
N VAL A 205 -1.80 -13.34 -6.03
CA VAL A 205 -1.80 -12.65 -4.73
C VAL A 205 -2.73 -11.44 -4.77
N THR A 206 -2.65 -10.61 -5.82
CA THR A 206 -3.49 -9.42 -5.95
C THR A 206 -4.97 -9.77 -6.07
N ASP A 207 -5.31 -10.81 -6.83
CA ASP A 207 -6.67 -11.28 -6.99
C ASP A 207 -7.26 -11.76 -5.66
N GLY A 208 -6.47 -12.48 -4.86
CA GLY A 208 -6.88 -12.91 -3.52
C GLY A 208 -7.20 -11.73 -2.61
N VAL A 209 -6.30 -10.74 -2.54
CA VAL A 209 -6.53 -9.53 -1.73
C VAL A 209 -7.73 -8.73 -2.24
N TYR A 210 -7.85 -8.56 -3.56
CA TYR A 210 -8.96 -7.87 -4.20
C TYR A 210 -10.31 -8.51 -3.86
N ARG A 211 -10.41 -9.85 -3.93
CA ARG A 211 -11.64 -10.56 -3.59
C ARG A 211 -12.06 -10.33 -2.15
N ILE A 212 -11.11 -10.30 -1.22
CA ILE A 212 -11.39 -10.01 0.20
C ILE A 212 -11.87 -8.57 0.38
N LEU A 213 -11.15 -7.60 -0.18
CA LEU A 213 -11.44 -6.18 0.00
C LEU A 213 -12.67 -5.69 -0.78
N SER A 214 -13.03 -6.37 -1.87
CA SER A 214 -14.26 -6.07 -2.62
C SER A 214 -15.51 -6.53 -1.89
N ASP A 215 -15.38 -7.46 -0.92
CA ASP A 215 -16.46 -7.99 -0.07
C ASP A 215 -17.74 -8.27 -0.89
N PRO A 216 -17.69 -9.22 -1.85
CA PRO A 216 -18.72 -9.36 -2.87
C PRO A 216 -20.14 -9.59 -2.31
N ASP A 217 -20.23 -10.25 -1.16
CA ASP A 217 -21.49 -10.53 -0.46
C ASP A 217 -21.83 -9.49 0.63
N GLY A 218 -20.97 -8.49 0.84
CA GLY A 218 -21.10 -7.47 1.90
C GLY A 218 -21.02 -8.01 3.33
N GLN A 219 -20.59 -9.27 3.52
CA GLN A 219 -20.63 -9.95 4.82
C GLN A 219 -19.58 -9.39 5.78
N ILE A 220 -18.42 -8.98 5.28
CA ILE A 220 -17.37 -8.40 6.13
C ILE A 220 -17.82 -7.02 6.62
N ALA A 221 -18.35 -6.19 5.71
CA ALA A 221 -18.88 -4.87 6.05
C ALA A 221 -20.08 -4.95 7.01
N ALA A 222 -21.02 -5.89 6.77
CA ALA A 222 -22.13 -6.16 7.68
C ALA A 222 -21.67 -6.65 9.07
N ASN A 223 -20.47 -7.24 9.14
CA ASN A 223 -19.81 -7.67 10.37
C ASN A 223 -18.80 -6.63 10.90
N ASN A 224 -19.00 -5.33 10.60
CA ASN A 224 -18.15 -4.22 11.03
C ASN A 224 -16.67 -4.42 10.68
N GLY A 225 -16.40 -4.81 9.44
CA GLY A 225 -15.04 -5.01 8.95
C GLY A 225 -14.35 -6.27 9.47
N ILE A 226 -15.05 -7.15 10.20
CA ILE A 226 -14.44 -8.36 10.77
C ILE A 226 -14.51 -9.52 9.77
N LEU A 227 -13.33 -9.92 9.29
CA LEU A 227 -13.12 -11.13 8.49
C LEU A 227 -12.94 -12.35 9.41
N THR A 228 -13.75 -13.38 9.16
CA THR A 228 -13.66 -14.68 9.83
C THR A 228 -13.19 -15.76 8.86
N THR A 229 -12.66 -16.87 9.37
CA THR A 229 -12.22 -18.02 8.54
C THR A 229 -13.36 -18.56 7.66
N ALA A 230 -14.59 -18.62 8.17
CA ALA A 230 -15.75 -19.06 7.39
C ALA A 230 -16.12 -18.11 6.24
N MET A 231 -15.86 -16.80 6.38
CA MET A 231 -16.03 -15.84 5.29
C MET A 231 -14.90 -15.99 4.26
N LEU A 232 -13.68 -16.25 4.73
CA LEU A 232 -12.51 -16.47 3.88
C LEU A 232 -12.72 -17.66 2.94
N ASP A 233 -13.23 -18.78 3.45
CA ASP A 233 -13.55 -19.98 2.67
C ASP A 233 -14.60 -19.75 1.58
N ARG A 234 -15.50 -18.78 1.78
CA ARG A 234 -16.53 -18.41 0.81
C ARG A 234 -16.00 -17.49 -0.27
N ILE A 235 -15.17 -16.52 0.12
CA ILE A 235 -14.63 -15.49 -0.78
C ILE A 235 -13.51 -16.07 -1.66
N LEU A 236 -12.65 -16.88 -1.05
CA LEU A 236 -11.52 -17.51 -1.71
C LEU A 236 -11.81 -19.00 -1.91
N ASP A 237 -12.18 -19.34 -3.14
CA ASP A 237 -12.44 -20.72 -3.57
C ASP A 237 -11.31 -21.66 -3.10
N PRO A 238 -11.59 -22.66 -2.25
CA PRO A 238 -10.60 -23.60 -1.73
C PRO A 238 -9.86 -24.40 -2.82
N GLU A 239 -10.42 -24.55 -4.02
CA GLU A 239 -9.73 -25.21 -5.14
C GLU A 239 -8.61 -24.33 -5.72
N VAL A 240 -8.79 -23.01 -5.71
CA VAL A 240 -7.83 -22.03 -6.23
C VAL A 240 -6.91 -21.49 -5.13
N TYR A 241 -7.45 -21.34 -3.92
CA TYR A 241 -6.80 -20.86 -2.71
C TYR A 241 -7.02 -21.90 -1.59
N PRO A 242 -6.18 -22.95 -1.50
CA PRO A 242 -6.25 -23.89 -0.39
C PRO A 242 -6.13 -23.18 0.97
N HIS A 243 -6.66 -23.76 2.06
CA HIS A 243 -6.71 -23.07 3.36
C HIS A 243 -5.36 -22.47 3.86
N HIS A 244 -4.24 -23.18 3.66
CA HIS A 244 -2.91 -22.66 4.02
C HIS A 244 -2.52 -21.43 3.19
N GLN A 245 -3.01 -21.33 1.94
CA GLN A 245 -2.82 -20.20 1.05
C GLN A 245 -3.74 -19.03 1.35
N GLN A 246 -4.97 -19.29 1.77
CA GLN A 246 -5.86 -18.22 2.22
C GLN A 246 -5.25 -17.46 3.40
N TYR A 247 -4.64 -18.19 4.34
CA TYR A 247 -3.91 -17.58 5.45
C TYR A 247 -2.71 -16.76 4.96
N PHE A 248 -1.98 -17.23 3.94
CA PHE A 248 -0.91 -16.44 3.30
C PHE A 248 -1.45 -15.10 2.76
N ILE A 249 -2.60 -15.08 2.06
CA ILE A 249 -3.22 -13.84 1.56
C ILE A 249 -3.56 -12.89 2.71
N VAL A 250 -4.11 -13.40 3.82
CA VAL A 250 -4.43 -12.57 4.99
C VAL A 250 -3.16 -12.02 5.64
N GLU A 251 -2.11 -12.82 5.79
CA GLU A 251 -0.82 -12.35 6.31
C GLU A 251 -0.14 -11.33 5.39
N MET A 252 -0.34 -11.46 4.08
CA MET A 252 0.03 -10.42 3.10
C MET A 252 -0.71 -9.13 3.38
N MET A 253 -2.04 -9.16 3.50
CA MET A 253 -2.81 -7.98 3.88
C MET A 253 -2.33 -7.35 5.20
N ARG A 254 -1.92 -8.15 6.17
CA ARG A 254 -1.34 -7.67 7.43
C ARG A 254 0.02 -7.00 7.24
N LYS A 255 0.88 -7.55 6.39
CA LYS A 255 2.20 -6.98 6.09
C LYS A 255 2.10 -5.56 5.57
N PHE A 256 1.09 -5.31 4.72
CA PHE A 256 0.84 -4.02 4.08
C PHE A 256 -0.22 -3.19 4.83
N GLU A 257 -0.49 -3.53 6.10
CA GLU A 257 -1.37 -2.75 6.99
C GLU A 257 -2.82 -2.59 6.48
N LEU A 258 -3.28 -3.52 5.63
CA LEU A 258 -4.63 -3.56 5.07
C LEU A 258 -5.60 -4.32 5.98
N SER A 259 -5.06 -5.26 6.75
CA SER A 259 -5.80 -6.00 7.75
C SER A 259 -5.00 -6.14 9.02
N PHE A 260 -5.69 -6.42 10.12
CA PHE A 260 -5.07 -6.51 11.42
C PHE A 260 -5.67 -7.65 12.22
N ARG A 261 -4.81 -8.49 12.80
CA ARG A 261 -5.26 -9.61 13.63
C ARG A 261 -5.85 -9.09 14.94
N ILE A 262 -7.03 -9.59 15.28
CA ILE A 262 -7.67 -9.32 16.58
C ILE A 262 -7.00 -10.22 17.63
N LEU A 263 -6.55 -9.64 18.74
CA LEU A 263 -5.86 -10.37 19.80
C LEU A 263 -6.73 -11.51 20.35
N HIS A 264 -6.12 -12.70 20.50
CA HIS A 264 -6.74 -13.91 21.06
C HIS A 264 -7.95 -14.46 20.27
N GLN A 265 -8.14 -14.03 19.02
CA GLN A 265 -9.17 -14.52 18.12
C GLN A 265 -8.55 -14.90 16.78
N ASP A 266 -9.17 -15.86 16.08
CA ASP A 266 -8.82 -16.18 14.68
C ASP A 266 -9.69 -15.32 13.74
N GLN A 267 -9.57 -14.00 13.92
CA GLN A 267 -10.35 -12.99 13.21
C GLN A 267 -9.47 -11.80 12.88
N TYR A 268 -9.81 -11.13 11.79
CA TYR A 268 -9.05 -10.00 11.27
C TYR A 268 -9.97 -8.80 11.05
N LEU A 269 -9.52 -7.61 11.44
CA LEU A 269 -10.18 -6.36 11.12
C LEU A 269 -9.66 -5.85 9.77
N ILE A 270 -10.57 -5.53 8.87
CA ILE A 270 -10.34 -4.81 7.62
C ILE A 270 -10.96 -3.42 7.78
N PRO A 271 -10.15 -2.39 8.09
CA PRO A 271 -10.65 -1.07 8.44
C PRO A 271 -11.38 -0.37 7.30
N ASP A 272 -10.97 -0.62 6.05
CA ASP A 272 -11.61 -0.04 4.87
C ASP A 272 -13.04 -0.56 4.64
N LEU A 273 -13.40 -1.67 5.28
CA LEU A 273 -14.74 -2.26 5.28
C LEU A 273 -15.56 -1.89 6.53
N LEU A 274 -15.06 -0.97 7.36
CA LEU A 274 -15.88 -0.34 8.40
C LEU A 274 -16.96 0.57 7.77
N PRO A 275 -18.07 0.83 8.48
CA PRO A 275 -19.06 1.81 8.04
C PRO A 275 -18.40 3.15 7.68
N LYS A 276 -18.89 3.81 6.63
CA LYS A 276 -18.36 5.12 6.23
C LYS A 276 -18.92 6.25 7.10
N GLU A 277 -20.19 6.14 7.45
CA GLU A 277 -20.92 7.17 8.19
C GLU A 277 -20.61 7.11 9.68
N GLN A 278 -20.49 8.29 10.29
CA GLN A 278 -20.39 8.42 11.74
C GLN A 278 -21.71 7.96 12.38
N PRO A 279 -21.66 7.01 13.33
CA PRO A 279 -22.87 6.53 14.00
C PRO A 279 -23.46 7.63 14.91
N PRO A 280 -24.79 7.70 15.08
CA PRO A 280 -25.44 8.72 15.92
C PRO A 280 -24.92 8.77 17.35
N GLU A 281 -24.56 7.61 17.91
CA GLU A 281 -23.97 7.48 19.25
C GLU A 281 -22.68 8.27 19.37
N ALA A 282 -21.88 8.35 18.29
CA ALA A 282 -20.63 9.09 18.27
C ALA A 282 -20.84 10.60 18.36
N ALA A 283 -21.85 11.13 17.65
CA ALA A 283 -22.16 12.56 17.63
C ALA A 283 -22.55 13.10 19.02
N ALA A 284 -23.22 12.29 19.84
CA ALA A 284 -23.56 12.67 21.22
C ALA A 284 -22.32 12.92 22.10
N PHE A 285 -21.15 12.33 21.78
CA PHE A 285 -19.93 12.51 22.55
C PHE A 285 -19.22 13.83 22.27
N GLU A 286 -19.29 14.34 21.04
CA GLU A 286 -18.65 15.62 20.69
C GLU A 286 -19.17 16.78 21.55
N THR A 287 -20.47 16.76 21.86
CA THR A 287 -21.13 17.75 22.71
C THR A 287 -20.85 17.55 24.20
N ALA A 288 -20.64 16.29 24.64
CA ALA A 288 -20.39 15.95 26.04
C ALA A 288 -18.91 16.05 26.46
N ALA A 289 -18.00 16.17 25.48
CA ALA A 289 -16.56 16.19 25.70
C ALA A 289 -16.12 17.31 26.66
N LYS A 290 -15.28 16.95 27.63
CA LYS A 290 -14.72 17.87 28.63
C LYS A 290 -13.23 18.12 28.45
N LEU A 291 -12.56 17.27 27.67
CA LEU A 291 -11.17 17.42 27.26
C LEU A 291 -11.11 17.23 25.74
N ARG A 292 -10.41 18.13 25.05
CA ARG A 292 -10.14 18.05 23.61
C ARG A 292 -8.64 18.15 23.37
N PHE A 293 -8.16 17.39 22.40
CA PHE A 293 -6.77 17.35 21.98
C PHE A 293 -6.73 17.13 20.47
N GLU A 294 -5.82 17.80 19.80
CA GLU A 294 -5.68 17.72 18.35
C GLU A 294 -4.26 17.31 18.00
N ILE A 295 -4.09 16.62 16.88
CA ILE A 295 -2.79 16.36 16.28
C ILE A 295 -2.88 16.86 14.85
N HIS A 296 -2.01 17.80 14.50
CA HIS A 296 -1.95 18.44 13.19
C HIS A 296 -0.78 17.84 12.43
N TYR A 297 -1.07 17.19 11.32
CA TYR A 297 -0.05 16.64 10.45
C TYR A 297 0.36 17.73 9.47
N THR A 298 1.64 18.13 9.48
CA THR A 298 2.13 19.25 8.66
C THR A 298 2.03 18.95 7.16
N ASP A 299 2.11 17.67 6.82
CA ASP A 299 2.44 17.21 5.49
C ASP A 299 1.36 16.32 4.90
N PHE A 300 1.00 15.26 5.61
CA PHE A 300 -0.10 14.35 5.30
C PHE A 300 -0.41 13.50 6.52
N LEU A 301 -1.68 13.08 6.65
CA LEU A 301 -2.09 12.04 7.58
C LEU A 301 -2.03 10.69 6.85
N PRO A 302 -1.23 9.70 7.29
CA PRO A 302 -1.25 8.37 6.68
C PRO A 302 -2.58 7.65 6.94
N ASP A 303 -3.13 7.02 5.88
CA ASP A 303 -4.44 6.35 5.92
C ASP A 303 -4.49 5.21 6.95
N SER A 304 -3.34 4.56 7.25
CA SER A 304 -3.26 3.45 8.22
C SER A 304 -3.16 3.88 9.68
N VAL A 305 -3.01 5.18 10.00
CA VAL A 305 -2.84 5.62 11.40
C VAL A 305 -4.06 5.24 12.25
N LEU A 306 -5.27 5.58 11.78
CA LEU A 306 -6.47 5.36 12.57
C LEU A 306 -6.81 3.87 12.68
N SER A 307 -6.60 3.09 11.63
CA SER A 307 -6.83 1.65 11.66
C SER A 307 -5.89 0.92 12.61
N ARG A 308 -4.59 1.22 12.54
CA ARG A 308 -3.58 0.70 13.48
C ARG A 308 -3.90 1.10 14.91
N PHE A 309 -4.41 2.30 15.09
CA PHE A 309 -4.87 2.78 16.39
C PHE A 309 -6.05 1.97 16.93
N MET A 310 -7.10 1.75 16.13
CA MET A 310 -8.26 0.93 16.54
C MET A 310 -7.86 -0.46 17.00
N VAL A 311 -6.91 -1.08 16.31
CA VAL A 311 -6.40 -2.43 16.61
C VAL A 311 -5.61 -2.43 17.90
N GLY A 312 -4.69 -1.48 18.07
CA GLY A 312 -3.92 -1.33 19.30
C GLY A 312 -4.81 -1.07 20.52
N MET A 313 -5.94 -0.39 20.32
CA MET A 313 -6.91 -0.05 21.36
C MET A 313 -8.10 -1.03 21.43
N MET A 314 -8.04 -2.19 20.76
CA MET A 314 -9.18 -3.11 20.60
C MET A 314 -9.86 -3.48 21.93
N ALA A 315 -9.09 -3.66 23.00
CA ALA A 315 -9.63 -4.00 24.33
C ALA A 315 -10.54 -2.91 24.91
N MET A 316 -10.36 -1.65 24.50
CA MET A 316 -11.15 -0.49 24.90
C MET A 316 -12.15 -0.06 23.81
N LEU A 317 -12.09 -0.64 22.61
CA LEU A 317 -12.84 -0.19 21.45
C LEU A 317 -14.32 -0.57 21.54
N ASP A 318 -15.18 0.43 21.43
CA ASP A 318 -16.61 0.23 21.16
C ASP A 318 -16.81 0.03 19.65
N ARG A 319 -16.81 -1.25 19.26
CA ARG A 319 -16.92 -1.66 17.86
C ARG A 319 -18.22 -1.23 17.18
N ARG A 320 -19.31 -1.02 17.94
CA ARG A 320 -20.60 -0.61 17.35
C ARG A 320 -20.65 0.89 17.06
N ALA A 321 -19.83 1.66 17.77
CA ALA A 321 -19.74 3.10 17.63
C ALA A 321 -18.47 3.55 16.87
N SER A 322 -17.80 2.64 16.17
CA SER A 322 -16.58 2.91 15.39
C SER A 322 -16.86 2.75 13.88
N TRP A 323 -16.22 3.58 13.07
CA TRP A 323 -16.42 3.70 11.62
C TRP A 323 -15.08 4.04 10.94
N ARG A 324 -15.04 4.12 9.62
CA ARG A 324 -13.79 4.23 8.85
C ARG A 324 -12.89 5.40 9.27
N SER A 325 -13.48 6.54 9.65
CA SER A 325 -12.76 7.75 10.05
C SER A 325 -12.89 8.10 11.54
N GLY A 326 -13.44 7.21 12.37
CA GLY A 326 -13.50 7.44 13.80
C GLY A 326 -13.72 6.20 14.66
N ALA A 327 -13.30 6.30 15.92
CA ALA A 327 -13.33 5.21 16.87
C ALA A 327 -13.78 5.72 18.23
N VAL A 328 -14.64 4.96 18.90
CA VAL A 328 -15.04 5.25 20.28
C VAL A 328 -14.35 4.26 21.20
N LEU A 329 -13.75 4.77 22.27
CA LEU A 329 -13.08 3.98 23.30
C LEU A 329 -13.81 4.13 24.64
N GLN A 330 -13.83 3.07 25.45
CA GLN A 330 -14.35 3.07 26.80
C GLN A 330 -13.30 2.50 27.77
N PHE A 331 -13.00 3.25 28.83
CA PHE A 331 -12.03 2.83 29.85
C PHE A 331 -12.27 3.54 31.18
N ASP A 332 -12.36 2.78 32.27
CA ASP A 332 -12.52 3.28 33.65
C ASP A 332 -13.57 4.38 33.81
N GLY A 333 -14.77 4.17 33.26
CA GLY A 333 -15.88 5.13 33.33
C GLY A 333 -15.72 6.38 32.45
N ASN A 334 -14.67 6.43 31.63
CA ASN A 334 -14.46 7.47 30.62
C ASN A 334 -14.77 6.94 29.23
N ARG A 335 -15.10 7.86 28.34
CA ARG A 335 -15.26 7.59 26.92
C ARG A 335 -14.45 8.57 26.10
N ALA A 336 -13.76 8.09 25.08
CA ALA A 336 -13.03 8.93 24.14
C ALA A 336 -13.55 8.68 22.73
N LEU A 337 -13.79 9.77 22.00
CA LEU A 337 -13.94 9.76 20.55
C LEU A 337 -12.60 10.15 19.94
N VAL A 338 -12.09 9.31 19.05
CA VAL A 338 -10.90 9.60 18.24
C VAL A 338 -11.31 9.58 16.79
N SER A 339 -11.22 10.72 16.10
CA SER A 339 -11.60 10.83 14.69
C SER A 339 -10.47 11.45 13.87
N ALA A 340 -10.45 11.14 12.58
CA ALA A 340 -9.45 11.63 11.67
C ALA A 340 -10.10 12.36 10.49
N ASP A 341 -9.57 13.53 10.18
CA ASP A 341 -9.96 14.35 9.05
C ASP A 341 -8.77 14.43 8.10
N ALA A 342 -8.84 13.66 7.01
CA ALA A 342 -7.79 13.58 6.01
C ALA A 342 -7.64 14.90 5.23
N ASP A 343 -8.74 15.64 5.02
CA ASP A 343 -8.74 16.91 4.29
C ASP A 343 -8.11 18.01 5.12
N ALA A 344 -8.45 18.07 6.41
CA ALA A 344 -7.83 18.99 7.36
C ALA A 344 -6.43 18.55 7.81
N GLN A 345 -6.02 17.32 7.49
CA GLN A 345 -4.78 16.68 7.97
C GLN A 345 -4.70 16.70 9.50
N LYS A 346 -5.79 16.30 10.17
CA LYS A 346 -5.92 16.36 11.62
C LYS A 346 -6.46 15.06 12.20
N LEU A 347 -6.05 14.80 13.44
CA LEU A 347 -6.68 13.80 14.30
C LEU A 347 -7.22 14.49 15.54
N PHE A 348 -8.48 14.26 15.83
CA PHE A 348 -9.20 14.85 16.96
C PHE A 348 -9.41 13.79 18.04
N ILE A 349 -9.18 14.17 19.29
CA ILE A 349 -9.44 13.34 20.46
C ILE A 349 -10.34 14.15 21.39
N ALA A 350 -11.52 13.61 21.68
CA ALA A 350 -12.51 14.21 22.56
C ALA A 350 -12.85 13.23 23.68
N ILE A 351 -12.62 13.61 24.94
CA ILE A 351 -12.80 12.73 26.10
C ILE A 351 -13.85 13.30 27.05
N SER A 352 -14.75 12.42 27.51
CA SER A 352 -15.77 12.69 28.53
C SER A 352 -15.68 11.67 29.68
N GLY A 353 -16.35 11.96 30.79
CA GLY A 353 -16.36 11.11 31.99
C GLY A 353 -15.66 11.72 33.20
N ILE A 354 -15.07 10.86 34.03
CA ILE A 354 -14.54 11.18 35.35
C ILE A 354 -13.26 12.02 35.25
N GLU A 355 -13.23 13.18 35.90
CA GLU A 355 -12.14 14.17 35.77
C GLU A 355 -10.75 13.63 36.10
N THR A 356 -10.64 12.85 37.18
CA THR A 356 -9.37 12.33 37.69
C THR A 356 -8.71 11.32 36.75
N THR A 357 -9.49 10.63 35.91
CA THR A 357 -9.03 9.55 35.03
C THR A 357 -8.99 9.94 33.54
N ARG A 358 -9.60 11.06 33.14
CA ARG A 358 -9.59 11.55 31.75
C ARG A 358 -8.18 11.67 31.16
N ARG A 359 -7.22 12.21 31.94
CA ARG A 359 -5.83 12.36 31.50
C ARG A 359 -5.13 11.01 31.32
N SER A 360 -5.48 10.00 32.11
CA SER A 360 -4.93 8.65 31.97
C SER A 360 -5.37 7.99 30.66
N LEU A 361 -6.64 8.16 30.28
CA LEU A 361 -7.14 7.70 28.98
C LEU A 361 -6.47 8.47 27.82
N LEU A 362 -6.34 9.79 27.93
CA LEU A 362 -5.60 10.58 26.92
C LEU A 362 -4.16 10.08 26.77
N ASN A 363 -3.44 9.84 27.87
CA ASN A 363 -2.08 9.33 27.82
C ASN A 363 -1.99 7.96 27.15
N SER A 364 -2.95 7.07 27.42
CA SER A 364 -3.01 5.75 26.77
C SER A 364 -3.21 5.89 25.25
N ILE A 365 -4.13 6.76 24.83
CA ILE A 365 -4.36 7.09 23.42
C ILE A 365 -3.08 7.66 22.78
N ARG A 366 -2.44 8.63 23.43
CA ARG A 366 -1.22 9.29 22.93
C ARG A 366 -0.05 8.32 22.82
N MET A 367 0.17 7.45 23.80
CA MET A 367 1.23 6.44 23.72
C MET A 367 1.03 5.50 22.53
N GLN A 368 -0.22 5.05 22.29
CA GLN A 368 -0.51 4.20 21.14
C GLN A 368 -0.28 4.93 19.81
N LEU A 369 -0.73 6.18 19.70
CA LEU A 369 -0.51 7.01 18.50
C LEU A 369 0.98 7.28 18.29
N GLN A 370 1.74 7.60 19.34
CA GLN A 370 3.18 7.84 19.27
C GLN A 370 3.94 6.60 18.80
N ALA A 371 3.56 5.41 19.28
CA ALA A 371 4.13 4.15 18.80
C ALA A 371 3.87 3.96 17.29
N ILE A 372 2.67 4.29 16.81
CA ILE A 372 2.33 4.25 15.37
C ILE A 372 3.12 5.30 14.58
N HIS A 373 3.13 6.57 15.02
CA HIS A 373 3.84 7.67 14.35
C HIS A 373 5.33 7.40 14.20
N SER A 374 5.96 6.78 15.21
CA SER A 374 7.39 6.43 15.16
C SER A 374 7.77 5.46 14.05
N THR A 375 6.80 4.73 13.48
CA THR A 375 7.03 3.83 12.34
C THR A 375 7.05 4.53 10.99
N PHE A 376 6.60 5.79 10.92
CA PHE A 376 6.62 6.59 9.70
C PHE A 376 7.88 7.47 9.67
N PRO A 377 8.78 7.29 8.69
CA PRO A 377 9.95 8.14 8.57
C PRO A 377 9.53 9.57 8.21
N ASN A 378 10.13 10.56 8.88
CA ASN A 378 9.94 11.99 8.61
C ASN A 378 8.47 12.48 8.72
N LEU A 379 7.63 11.82 9.54
CA LEU A 379 6.28 12.29 9.80
C LEU A 379 6.32 13.52 10.73
N LEU A 380 6.05 14.70 10.17
CA LEU A 380 6.00 15.96 10.91
C LEU A 380 4.59 16.23 11.43
N LEU A 381 4.49 16.47 12.75
CA LEU A 381 3.23 16.75 13.42
C LEU A 381 3.40 17.73 14.59
N THR A 382 2.32 18.40 14.96
CA THR A 382 2.22 19.26 16.15
C THR A 382 0.96 18.92 16.94
N GLU A 383 1.02 19.06 18.25
CA GLU A 383 -0.07 18.78 19.19
C GLU A 383 -0.72 20.07 19.72
#